data_AF-Q18680-F1
#
_entry.id   AF-Q18680-F1
#
_cell.length_a   1.000
_cell.length_b   1.000
_cell.length_c   1.000
_cell.angle_alpha   90.00
_cell.angle_beta   90.00
_cell.angle_gamma   90.00
#
_symmetry.space_group_name_H-M   'P 1'
#
loop_
_entity.id
_entity.type
_entity.pdbx_description
1 polymer ?
#
loop_
_entity_poly.entity_id
_entity_poly.type
_entity_poly.pdbx_seq_one_letter_code
_entity_poly.pdbx_strand_id
1 'polypeptide(L)'
;MILSCRSVATARGFLLSTRLIMGCAVSQESAIATVSSSSNTATTSTSSSNTSQKWATSRTSRPVTNVTQVSAIHTTSMDSGSSTVQLPSPRGSLTTAVSTSSSGAQRQMSANSERSLHTRPLSETAVILQSQAVKMSTGAGDSAVYEAVERGSLYSLDYRVYIKGPQGIVSPWHDIPLFANKDKRVYNMIVEIPRWTNAKMEMATKEPFSPIKQDEKKGVARFVHNIFPHKGYIWNYGALPQTWEDPNHVVPDTGAKGDNDPIDVIEVGSKVAGRGAVLQVKVLGTLALIDEGETDWKLVAIDVNDENADKLNDIDDVEKVYPGLLAASVEWFRNYKIPAGKPANEFAFNGEFKNREYAEKVIDETNEYWKTLIKEANPSLNTVSRVPEAVHQGTDEAAATAIGATPEHGANAPLPGDVDKWHFVQG
;
A
#
# COMPACT_ATOMS: atom_id res chain seq x y z
N MET A 1 14.29 -33.69 52.05
CA MET A 1 13.31 -34.24 51.09
C MET A 1 13.74 -33.70 49.72
N ILE A 2 14.54 -34.38 48.89
CA ILE A 2 14.59 -35.80 48.53
C ILE A 2 13.26 -36.31 48.01
N LEU A 3 13.08 -36.21 46.69
CA LEU A 3 12.52 -37.27 45.85
C LEU A 3 13.15 -37.15 44.46
N SER A 4 13.35 -38.30 43.80
CA SER A 4 14.24 -38.48 42.66
C SER A 4 13.46 -39.05 41.48
N CYS A 5 13.77 -38.60 40.26
CA CYS A 5 13.49 -39.36 39.05
C CYS A 5 14.68 -39.33 38.09
N ARG A 6 14.95 -40.49 37.50
CA ARG A 6 16.10 -40.81 36.62
C ARG A 6 15.75 -40.40 35.18
N SER A 7 16.61 -39.67 34.46
CA SER A 7 17.74 -40.18 33.66
C SER A 7 17.36 -41.16 32.55
N VAL A 8 17.48 -40.70 31.30
CA VAL A 8 17.64 -41.49 30.07
C VAL A 8 18.75 -40.84 29.25
N ALA A 9 19.67 -41.63 28.70
CA ALA A 9 20.80 -41.17 27.88
C ALA A 9 20.37 -40.82 26.43
N THR A 10 21.20 -40.24 25.56
CA THR A 10 22.11 -41.05 24.73
C THR A 10 23.13 -40.19 23.94
N ALA A 11 24.38 -40.68 23.90
CA ALA A 11 25.47 -40.49 22.93
C ALA A 11 25.96 -39.09 22.44
N ARG A 12 27.30 -38.95 22.49
CA ARG A 12 28.12 -38.07 21.63
C ARG A 12 28.80 -38.92 20.53
N GLY A 13 28.97 -38.36 19.34
CA GLY A 13 29.94 -38.74 18.29
C GLY A 13 30.36 -37.43 17.57
N PHE A 14 31.60 -36.99 17.36
CA PHE A 14 32.97 -37.56 17.24
C PHE A 14 33.40 -37.88 15.77
N LEU A 15 34.48 -37.22 15.32
CA LEU A 15 35.31 -37.38 14.09
C LEU A 15 34.77 -36.92 12.70
N LEU A 16 35.28 -35.76 12.27
CA LEU A 16 36.29 -35.59 11.19
C LEU A 16 36.15 -36.39 9.88
N SER A 17 36.01 -35.69 8.74
CA SER A 17 36.59 -36.14 7.46
C SER A 17 36.76 -34.99 6.45
N THR A 18 37.90 -34.95 5.76
CA THR A 18 38.24 -33.96 4.72
C THR A 18 38.36 -34.65 3.36
N ARG A 19 37.59 -34.20 2.36
CA ARG A 19 37.83 -34.39 0.91
C ARG A 19 37.26 -33.13 0.23
N LEU A 20 37.99 -32.30 -0.51
CA LEU A 20 38.89 -32.55 -1.66
C LEU A 20 38.15 -33.14 -2.87
N ILE A 21 37.61 -32.25 -3.72
CA ILE A 21 37.50 -32.47 -5.16
C ILE A 21 38.08 -31.23 -5.86
N MET A 22 39.03 -31.46 -6.75
CA MET A 22 39.71 -30.46 -7.57
C MET A 22 39.42 -30.83 -9.02
N GLY A 23 38.73 -29.94 -9.75
CA GLY A 23 38.34 -30.15 -11.15
C GLY A 23 39.07 -29.16 -12.05
N CYS A 24 39.82 -29.66 -13.03
CA CYS A 24 40.67 -28.85 -13.91
C CYS A 24 40.51 -29.31 -15.37
N ALA A 25 40.03 -28.40 -16.24
CA ALA A 25 40.06 -28.48 -17.71
C ALA A 25 39.74 -27.06 -18.22
N VAL A 26 40.66 -26.26 -18.78
CA VAL A 26 41.41 -26.39 -20.06
C VAL A 26 40.57 -25.94 -21.28
N SER A 27 40.97 -24.77 -21.77
CA SER A 27 40.98 -24.23 -23.15
C SER A 27 39.99 -24.73 -24.23
N GLN A 28 39.38 -23.78 -24.94
CA GLN A 28 39.74 -23.52 -26.35
C GLN A 28 39.27 -22.14 -26.86
N GLU A 29 40.18 -21.35 -27.40
CA GLU A 29 39.88 -20.36 -28.45
C GLU A 29 39.97 -21.04 -29.83
N SER A 30 39.15 -20.62 -30.80
CA SER A 30 39.56 -20.20 -32.17
C SER A 30 38.48 -20.40 -33.25
N ALA A 31 38.69 -19.70 -34.39
CA ALA A 31 38.15 -19.96 -35.73
C ALA A 31 36.67 -19.60 -36.06
N ILE A 32 36.49 -18.35 -36.47
CA ILE A 32 36.00 -17.93 -37.81
C ILE A 32 35.24 -18.99 -38.64
N ALA A 33 34.01 -18.66 -39.05
CA ALA A 33 33.37 -19.23 -40.24
C ALA A 33 32.59 -18.15 -41.01
N THR A 34 33.18 -17.65 -42.10
CA THR A 34 32.47 -16.86 -43.11
C THR A 34 31.83 -17.81 -44.12
N VAL A 35 30.51 -17.72 -44.34
CA VAL A 35 29.84 -18.39 -45.46
C VAL A 35 29.31 -17.32 -46.41
N SER A 36 29.85 -17.32 -47.62
CA SER A 36 29.27 -16.65 -48.78
C SER A 36 28.57 -17.68 -49.66
N SER A 37 27.36 -17.37 -50.12
CA SER A 37 26.68 -18.13 -51.17
C SER A 37 26.04 -17.19 -52.16
N SER A 38 26.35 -17.40 -53.44
CA SER A 38 26.17 -16.45 -54.52
C SER A 38 24.76 -16.47 -55.13
N SER A 39 24.35 -15.30 -55.63
CA SER A 39 23.57 -15.10 -56.87
C SER A 39 22.57 -16.16 -57.34
N ASN A 40 21.31 -15.74 -57.51
CA ASN A 40 20.64 -16.02 -58.79
C ASN A 40 19.68 -14.89 -59.20
N THR A 41 19.60 -14.67 -60.51
CA THR A 41 18.97 -13.52 -61.16
C THR A 41 17.62 -13.91 -61.78
N ALA A 42 16.59 -13.07 -61.68
CA ALA A 42 15.41 -13.12 -62.53
C ALA A 42 14.80 -11.72 -62.71
N THR A 43 14.20 -11.45 -63.89
CA THR A 43 13.94 -10.09 -64.38
C THR A 43 12.59 -10.01 -65.10
N THR A 44 11.75 -9.02 -64.74
CA THR A 44 10.59 -8.48 -65.49
C THR A 44 10.09 -7.24 -64.72
N SER A 45 10.05 -5.97 -65.19
CA SER A 45 9.32 -5.36 -66.34
C SER A 45 7.86 -5.87 -66.43
N THR A 46 6.77 -5.09 -66.40
CA THR A 46 6.48 -3.66 -66.71
C THR A 46 5.12 -3.30 -66.02
N SER A 47 4.48 -2.12 -66.06
CA SER A 47 4.61 -0.85 -66.80
C SER A 47 3.91 0.34 -66.08
N SER A 48 4.04 1.53 -66.66
CA SER A 48 3.44 2.85 -66.33
C SER A 48 1.91 3.00 -66.47
N SER A 49 1.29 3.93 -65.72
CA SER A 49 0.60 5.12 -66.32
C SER A 49 0.11 6.16 -65.29
N ASN A 50 0.22 7.45 -65.66
CA ASN A 50 -0.25 8.66 -64.96
C ASN A 50 -1.76 8.70 -64.59
N THR A 51 -2.14 9.55 -63.64
CA THR A 51 -2.84 10.84 -63.91
C THR A 51 -2.91 11.73 -62.65
N SER A 52 -2.58 13.01 -62.81
CA SER A 52 -2.69 14.06 -61.79
C SER A 52 -3.86 14.99 -62.10
N GLN A 53 -4.58 15.50 -61.09
CA GLN A 53 -5.21 16.82 -61.18
C GLN A 53 -5.44 17.48 -59.80
N LYS A 54 -5.16 18.79 -59.75
CA LYS A 54 -5.45 19.73 -58.64
C LYS A 54 -6.55 20.71 -59.10
N TRP A 55 -6.93 21.62 -58.19
CA TRP A 55 -7.78 22.83 -58.29
C TRP A 55 -9.16 22.60 -57.65
N ALA A 56 -9.79 23.55 -56.93
CA ALA A 56 -9.51 24.98 -56.75
C ALA A 56 -9.80 25.50 -55.32
N THR A 57 -9.39 26.73 -55.03
CA THR A 57 -9.60 27.47 -53.77
C THR A 57 -10.73 28.51 -53.84
N SER A 58 -11.37 28.83 -52.71
CA SER A 58 -12.02 30.14 -52.51
C SER A 58 -11.94 30.63 -51.06
N ARG A 59 -11.46 31.87 -50.86
CA ARG A 59 -11.57 32.69 -49.62
C ARG A 59 -13.02 33.23 -49.51
N THR A 60 -13.61 33.67 -48.38
CA THR A 60 -13.33 34.79 -47.43
C THR A 60 -14.30 34.68 -46.22
N SER A 61 -14.26 35.36 -45.06
CA SER A 61 -13.35 36.34 -44.38
C SER A 61 -13.75 36.43 -42.86
N ARG A 62 -13.16 37.36 -42.08
CA ARG A 62 -13.61 37.82 -40.73
C ARG A 62 -14.07 39.31 -40.79
N PRO A 63 -14.69 39.93 -39.75
CA PRO A 63 -14.07 40.37 -38.46
C PRO A 63 -14.92 39.95 -37.22
N VAL A 64 -14.53 39.97 -35.93
CA VAL A 64 -13.66 40.79 -35.03
C VAL A 64 -14.24 42.14 -34.55
N THR A 65 -14.76 42.16 -33.31
CA THR A 65 -14.88 43.31 -32.36
C THR A 65 -14.92 42.74 -30.92
N ASN A 66 -13.94 43.04 -30.05
CA ASN A 66 -13.91 44.11 -29.02
C ASN A 66 -14.99 43.99 -27.92
N VAL A 67 -14.72 43.65 -26.64
CA VAL A 67 -13.84 44.24 -25.57
C VAL A 67 -14.63 45.12 -24.57
N THR A 68 -14.23 45.09 -23.28
CA THR A 68 -14.65 45.86 -22.07
C THR A 68 -15.55 45.05 -21.11
N GLN A 69 -15.14 44.48 -19.96
CA GLN A 69 -14.39 44.91 -18.75
C GLN A 69 -15.28 45.46 -17.60
N VAL A 70 -14.88 45.17 -16.35
CA VAL A 70 -15.27 45.77 -15.04
C VAL A 70 -16.27 45.01 -14.13
N SER A 71 -15.69 44.17 -13.27
CA SER A 71 -15.74 44.19 -11.78
C SER A 71 -17.04 44.23 -10.93
N ALA A 72 -17.07 43.30 -9.96
CA ALA A 72 -17.21 43.53 -8.50
C ALA A 72 -18.57 43.47 -7.74
N ILE A 73 -18.60 42.55 -6.74
CA ILE A 73 -19.07 42.67 -5.33
C ILE A 73 -20.53 42.31 -4.93
N HIS A 74 -20.62 41.59 -3.79
CA HIS A 74 -21.74 41.26 -2.87
C HIS A 74 -22.91 40.39 -3.39
N THR A 75 -23.11 39.15 -2.92
CA THR A 75 -23.61 38.67 -1.59
C THR A 75 -25.04 39.09 -1.22
N THR A 76 -25.98 38.13 -1.16
CA THR A 76 -26.70 37.73 0.08
C THR A 76 -27.54 36.45 -0.11
N SER A 77 -27.86 35.80 1.03
CA SER A 77 -28.61 34.56 1.21
C SER A 77 -30.14 34.73 1.23
N MET A 78 -30.88 33.68 0.84
CA MET A 78 -32.11 33.18 1.49
C MET A 78 -32.21 31.66 1.22
N ASP A 79 -32.64 30.70 2.04
CA ASP A 79 -33.08 30.51 3.46
C ASP A 79 -34.39 29.66 3.51
N SER A 80 -34.72 29.10 4.68
CA SER A 80 -35.77 28.15 5.07
C SER A 80 -35.33 26.67 5.19
N GLY A 81 -35.56 25.97 6.32
CA GLY A 81 -35.92 26.45 7.66
C GLY A 81 -36.51 25.37 8.58
N SER A 82 -36.13 25.37 9.87
CA SER A 82 -36.85 24.85 11.08
C SER A 82 -35.83 24.44 12.16
N SER A 83 -35.97 24.62 13.48
CA SER A 83 -36.77 25.44 14.39
C SER A 83 -36.20 25.16 15.80
N THR A 84 -35.80 26.18 16.55
CA THR A 84 -35.12 26.03 17.85
C THR A 84 -36.07 26.00 19.05
N VAL A 85 -35.77 25.21 20.09
CA VAL A 85 -36.11 25.54 21.48
C VAL A 85 -34.90 25.24 22.40
N GLN A 86 -34.44 26.25 23.14
CA GLN A 86 -33.51 26.12 24.28
C GLN A 86 -34.25 26.43 25.58
N LEU A 87 -33.86 25.78 26.69
CA LEU A 87 -34.03 26.31 28.05
C LEU A 87 -32.78 25.99 28.92
N PRO A 88 -32.49 26.78 29.98
CA PRO A 88 -31.13 26.91 30.52
C PRO A 88 -30.88 26.22 31.88
N SER A 89 -29.59 26.05 32.22
CA SER A 89 -29.12 25.67 33.56
C SER A 89 -29.20 26.83 34.56
N PRO A 90 -29.29 26.53 35.87
CA PRO A 90 -28.38 27.20 36.81
C PRO A 90 -27.79 26.29 37.92
N ARG A 91 -26.78 26.84 38.62
CA ARG A 91 -26.03 26.23 39.73
C ARG A 91 -26.88 25.90 40.96
N GLY A 92 -26.48 24.87 41.71
CA GLY A 92 -26.85 24.67 43.11
C GLY A 92 -25.74 23.92 43.86
N SER A 93 -25.10 24.57 44.83
CA SER A 93 -24.15 23.96 45.77
C SER A 93 -24.81 23.91 47.14
N LEU A 94 -24.68 22.80 47.88
CA LEU A 94 -24.86 22.80 49.34
C LEU A 94 -24.14 21.62 50.00
N THR A 95 -23.49 21.92 51.12
CA THR A 95 -22.68 21.03 51.95
C THR A 95 -23.52 20.29 52.98
N THR A 96 -23.09 19.11 53.43
CA THR A 96 -23.27 18.67 54.83
C THR A 96 -22.13 17.71 55.19
N ALA A 97 -21.51 17.93 56.35
CA ALA A 97 -20.48 17.07 56.92
C ALA A 97 -21.01 16.41 58.20
N VAL A 98 -20.61 15.16 58.47
CA VAL A 98 -20.62 14.58 59.81
C VAL A 98 -19.32 13.80 60.03
N SER A 99 -18.80 13.88 61.25
CA SER A 99 -17.44 13.53 61.67
C SER A 99 -17.41 12.27 62.56
N THR A 100 -16.22 12.02 63.13
CA THR A 100 -15.83 11.02 64.17
C THR A 100 -15.27 9.68 63.67
N SER A 101 -14.33 9.02 64.35
CA SER A 101 -13.01 9.39 64.92
C SER A 101 -12.53 8.27 65.86
N SER A 102 -11.28 7.84 65.67
CA SER A 102 -10.38 7.25 66.67
C SER A 102 -10.44 5.74 67.03
N SER A 103 -9.28 5.27 67.53
CA SER A 103 -8.88 3.92 67.96
C SER A 103 -8.61 2.87 66.84
N GLY A 104 -7.50 2.10 66.87
CA GLY A 104 -6.32 2.24 67.73
C GLY A 104 -5.26 1.12 67.61
N ALA A 105 -4.07 1.42 68.13
CA ALA A 105 -3.00 0.53 68.61
C ALA A 105 -2.15 -0.34 67.64
N GLN A 106 -0.85 -0.39 67.95
CA GLN A 106 0.21 -1.10 67.22
C GLN A 106 0.44 -2.54 67.73
N ARG A 107 1.17 -3.36 66.94
CA ARG A 107 2.23 -4.22 67.50
C ARG A 107 3.36 -4.52 66.51
N GLN A 108 4.58 -4.61 67.03
CA GLN A 108 5.85 -4.81 66.32
C GLN A 108 6.15 -6.29 66.07
N MET A 109 7.18 -6.54 65.24
CA MET A 109 8.30 -7.53 65.36
C MET A 109 8.84 -7.80 63.93
N SER A 110 10.11 -8.00 63.60
CA SER A 110 11.42 -7.71 64.24
C SER A 110 12.51 -7.74 63.16
N ALA A 111 13.69 -7.17 63.41
CA ALA A 111 14.74 -6.99 62.40
C ALA A 111 15.80 -8.11 62.32
N ASN A 112 16.68 -7.99 61.32
CA ASN A 112 17.99 -8.64 61.09
C ASN A 112 18.03 -10.02 60.41
N SER A 113 18.50 -10.01 59.15
CA SER A 113 19.62 -10.85 58.68
C SER A 113 20.16 -10.32 57.35
N GLU A 114 21.35 -9.72 57.34
CA GLU A 114 22.02 -9.26 56.13
C GLU A 114 22.54 -10.45 55.29
N ARG A 115 22.49 -10.34 53.94
CA ARG A 115 23.54 -10.96 53.11
C ARG A 115 23.76 -10.21 51.80
N SER A 116 24.98 -9.71 51.65
CA SER A 116 25.48 -8.97 50.49
C SER A 116 25.53 -9.84 49.23
N LEU A 117 25.06 -9.28 48.10
CA LEU A 117 25.58 -9.55 46.76
C LEU A 117 25.69 -8.23 45.99
N HIS A 118 26.77 -8.07 45.23
CA HIS A 118 27.15 -6.83 44.56
C HIS A 118 26.47 -6.67 43.19
N THR A 119 25.96 -5.47 42.88
CA THR A 119 25.91 -4.93 41.51
C THR A 119 26.19 -3.43 41.52
N ARG A 120 26.93 -2.96 40.50
CA ARG A 120 27.56 -1.62 40.42
C ARG A 120 26.59 -0.58 39.82
N PRO A 121 26.78 0.73 40.06
CA PRO A 121 25.98 1.76 39.40
C PRO A 121 26.32 1.82 37.90
N LEU A 122 25.29 1.91 37.06
CA LEU A 122 25.44 2.23 35.65
C LEU A 122 25.51 3.76 35.50
N SER A 123 26.71 4.25 35.27
CA SER A 123 26.97 5.63 34.85
C SER A 123 26.52 5.87 33.42
N GLU A 124 26.23 7.12 33.11
CA GLU A 124 25.84 7.67 31.82
C GLU A 124 26.42 6.93 30.60
N THR A 125 25.56 6.59 29.64
CA THR A 125 25.97 6.30 28.26
C THR A 125 25.07 7.10 27.33
N ALA A 126 25.51 8.30 26.96
CA ALA A 126 24.85 9.11 25.95
C ALA A 126 24.98 8.40 24.60
N VAL A 127 23.87 7.86 24.08
CA VAL A 127 23.82 7.26 22.74
C VAL A 127 23.80 8.40 21.72
N ILE A 128 24.98 8.75 21.22
CA ILE A 128 25.13 9.68 20.10
C ILE A 128 24.62 8.97 18.83
N LEU A 129 23.39 9.27 18.44
CA LEU A 129 22.87 8.95 17.11
C LEU A 129 23.60 9.80 16.07
N GLN A 130 24.73 9.31 15.58
CA GLN A 130 25.33 9.84 14.35
C GLN A 130 24.44 9.44 13.17
N SER A 131 23.80 10.43 12.56
CA SER A 131 23.09 10.32 11.29
C SER A 131 24.08 10.09 10.14
N GLN A 132 24.56 8.85 10.01
CA GLN A 132 25.24 8.42 8.78
C GLN A 132 24.19 8.12 7.72
N ALA A 133 24.22 8.89 6.63
CA ALA A 133 23.39 8.62 5.46
C ALA A 133 23.81 7.28 4.86
N VAL A 134 23.06 6.23 5.18
CA VAL A 134 23.23 4.90 4.58
C VAL A 134 22.87 5.02 3.11
N LYS A 135 23.88 4.98 2.25
CA LYS A 135 23.66 4.66 0.83
C LYS A 135 23.01 3.29 0.79
N MET A 136 21.73 3.26 0.42
CA MET A 136 21.00 2.02 0.18
C MET A 136 21.76 1.20 -0.87
N SER A 137 22.41 0.14 -0.41
CA SER A 137 22.98 -0.86 -1.30
C SER A 137 21.81 -1.60 -1.93
N THR A 138 21.65 -1.47 -3.23
CA THR A 138 20.63 -2.20 -4.00
C THR A 138 20.85 -3.69 -3.87
N GLY A 139 20.07 -4.33 -3.00
CA GLY A 139 19.95 -5.78 -2.97
C GLY A 139 19.36 -6.25 -4.29
N ALA A 140 19.96 -7.25 -4.91
CA ALA A 140 19.46 -7.83 -6.15
C ALA A 140 18.05 -8.41 -5.91
N GLY A 141 17.02 -7.72 -6.41
CA GLY A 141 15.61 -8.05 -6.17
C GLY A 141 14.65 -6.88 -6.45
N ASP A 142 15.07 -5.64 -6.20
CA ASP A 142 14.27 -4.47 -6.61
C ASP A 142 14.25 -4.38 -8.14
N SER A 143 13.06 -4.54 -8.74
CA SER A 143 12.85 -4.42 -10.18
C SER A 143 13.22 -3.01 -10.63
N ALA A 144 14.39 -2.86 -11.26
CA ALA A 144 15.02 -1.59 -11.66
C ALA A 144 14.30 -0.86 -12.82
N VAL A 145 12.98 -1.05 -12.91
CA VAL A 145 12.06 -0.55 -13.92
C VAL A 145 11.26 0.65 -13.40
N TYR A 146 11.00 0.70 -12.07
CA TYR A 146 10.15 1.71 -11.44
C TYR A 146 10.86 2.41 -10.27
N GLU A 147 10.78 3.74 -10.25
CA GLU A 147 11.39 4.62 -9.26
C GLU A 147 10.30 5.49 -8.61
N ALA A 148 10.26 5.52 -7.27
CA ALA A 148 9.38 6.39 -6.51
C ALA A 148 9.94 7.83 -6.50
N VAL A 149 9.12 8.80 -6.90
CA VAL A 149 9.46 10.23 -6.99
C VAL A 149 8.62 10.99 -5.97
N GLU A 150 9.21 11.26 -4.81
CA GLU A 150 8.59 12.00 -3.72
C GLU A 150 8.51 13.51 -4.02
N ARG A 151 7.40 14.13 -3.60
CA ARG A 151 7.05 15.55 -3.74
C ARG A 151 6.32 16.01 -2.47
N GLY A 152 6.38 17.30 -2.15
CA GLY A 152 5.82 17.84 -0.91
C GLY A 152 6.56 17.34 0.35
N SER A 153 5.88 17.39 1.49
CA SER A 153 6.43 17.01 2.80
C SER A 153 5.65 15.85 3.43
N LEU A 154 6.28 14.70 3.66
CA LEU A 154 5.63 13.54 4.31
C LEU A 154 4.88 13.97 5.59
N TYR A 155 3.66 13.48 5.78
CA TYR A 155 2.70 13.86 6.84
C TYR A 155 1.95 15.19 6.65
N SER A 156 2.15 15.88 5.53
CA SER A 156 1.29 16.99 5.06
C SER A 156 0.18 16.48 4.13
N LEU A 157 -0.70 17.39 3.70
CA LEU A 157 -1.66 17.15 2.60
C LEU A 157 -1.08 17.40 1.19
N ASP A 158 0.11 18.03 1.09
CA ASP A 158 0.81 18.29 -0.18
C ASP A 158 1.73 17.14 -0.63
N TYR A 159 1.98 16.17 0.25
CA TYR A 159 2.81 15.01 -0.05
C TYR A 159 2.23 14.17 -1.18
N ARG A 160 3.06 13.84 -2.18
CA ARG A 160 2.75 12.94 -3.29
C ARG A 160 3.94 12.06 -3.62
N VAL A 161 3.69 10.82 -3.99
CA VAL A 161 4.68 9.92 -4.60
C VAL A 161 4.20 9.54 -5.98
N TYR A 162 4.86 10.09 -7.00
CA TYR A 162 4.68 9.66 -8.39
C TYR A 162 5.57 8.45 -8.67
N ILE A 163 5.19 7.61 -9.63
CA ILE A 163 6.07 6.56 -10.13
C ILE A 163 6.66 6.97 -11.48
N LYS A 164 7.97 6.80 -11.60
CA LYS A 164 8.71 6.92 -12.86
C LYS A 164 9.05 5.54 -13.37
N GLY A 165 8.57 5.21 -14.57
CA GLY A 165 8.83 3.98 -15.30
C GLY A 165 9.64 4.20 -16.58
N PRO A 166 9.68 3.20 -17.50
CA PRO A 166 10.42 3.30 -18.76
C PRO A 166 9.95 4.42 -19.70
N GLN A 167 8.73 4.91 -19.53
CA GLN A 167 8.11 5.97 -20.34
C GLN A 167 8.10 7.33 -19.63
N GLY A 168 8.97 7.54 -18.62
CA GLY A 168 8.90 8.70 -17.75
C GLY A 168 7.86 8.48 -16.65
N ILE A 169 7.09 9.52 -16.30
CA ILE A 169 6.05 9.40 -15.27
C ILE A 169 4.88 8.55 -15.78
N VAL A 170 4.43 7.64 -14.93
CA VAL A 170 3.41 6.63 -15.18
C VAL A 170 2.38 6.63 -14.04
N SER A 171 1.12 6.35 -14.35
CA SER A 171 0.12 6.07 -13.31
C SER A 171 0.46 4.73 -12.65
N PRO A 172 0.68 4.67 -11.32
CA PRO A 172 0.86 3.39 -10.63
C PRO A 172 -0.36 2.49 -10.80
N TRP A 173 -1.56 3.07 -10.90
CA TRP A 173 -2.81 2.33 -11.06
C TRP A 173 -3.00 1.79 -12.48
N HIS A 174 -2.66 2.54 -13.54
CA HIS A 174 -3.05 2.19 -14.91
C HIS A 174 -1.91 1.68 -15.78
N ASP A 175 -0.72 2.23 -15.64
CA ASP A 175 0.39 2.01 -16.58
C ASP A 175 1.31 0.86 -16.17
N ILE A 176 1.25 0.45 -14.90
CA ILE A 176 1.98 -0.72 -14.40
C ILE A 176 1.14 -1.96 -14.71
N PRO A 177 1.66 -2.95 -15.48
CA PRO A 177 0.88 -4.12 -15.84
C PRO A 177 0.43 -4.91 -14.61
N LEU A 178 -0.81 -5.40 -14.58
CA LEU A 178 -1.29 -6.28 -13.50
C LEU A 178 -0.36 -7.49 -13.28
N PHE A 179 0.07 -8.13 -14.37
CA PHE A 179 0.92 -9.31 -14.34
C PHE A 179 2.39 -8.95 -14.58
N ALA A 180 3.26 -9.29 -13.63
CA ALA A 180 4.71 -9.36 -13.85
C ALA A 180 5.09 -10.63 -14.63
N ASN A 181 4.38 -11.74 -14.39
CA ASN A 181 4.45 -12.96 -15.19
C ASN A 181 3.08 -13.64 -15.23
N LYS A 182 2.38 -13.54 -16.36
CA LYS A 182 1.01 -14.05 -16.51
C LYS A 182 0.94 -15.58 -16.42
N ASP A 183 1.88 -16.29 -17.03
CA ASP A 183 1.90 -17.76 -17.08
C ASP A 183 2.08 -18.38 -15.68
N LYS A 184 2.79 -17.69 -14.78
CA LYS A 184 3.00 -18.10 -13.38
C LYS A 184 2.01 -17.47 -12.39
N ARG A 185 1.11 -16.60 -12.88
CA ARG A 185 0.24 -15.71 -12.07
C ARG A 185 1.02 -14.98 -10.97
N VAL A 186 2.11 -14.32 -11.38
CA VAL A 186 2.85 -13.35 -10.57
C VAL A 186 2.38 -11.96 -10.96
N TYR A 187 1.97 -11.19 -9.96
CA TYR A 187 1.38 -9.86 -10.09
C TYR A 187 2.39 -8.78 -9.73
N ASN A 188 2.22 -7.58 -10.26
CA ASN A 188 2.84 -6.40 -9.66
C ASN A 188 1.94 -5.90 -8.53
N MET A 189 2.52 -5.54 -7.38
CA MET A 189 1.83 -4.88 -6.27
C MET A 189 2.45 -3.51 -6.06
N ILE A 190 1.60 -2.48 -5.93
CA ILE A 190 2.03 -1.13 -5.56
C ILE A 190 2.03 -1.04 -4.04
N VAL A 191 3.18 -0.81 -3.42
CA VAL A 191 3.26 -0.66 -1.96
C VAL A 191 2.92 0.78 -1.58
N GLU A 192 1.77 0.94 -0.94
CA GLU A 192 1.27 2.25 -0.51
C GLU A 192 1.65 2.56 0.93
N ILE A 193 1.70 1.56 1.82
CA ILE A 193 1.97 1.74 3.24
C ILE A 193 2.97 0.67 3.73
N PRO A 194 4.20 1.07 4.09
CA PRO A 194 5.19 0.17 4.71
C PRO A 194 4.69 -0.41 6.03
N ARG A 195 5.03 -1.68 6.30
CA ARG A 195 4.72 -2.35 7.57
C ARG A 195 5.20 -1.55 8.78
N TRP A 196 4.37 -1.56 9.82
CA TRP A 196 4.50 -0.84 11.09
C TRP A 196 4.46 0.70 11.00
N THR A 197 4.00 1.25 9.88
CA THR A 197 3.72 2.69 9.75
C THR A 197 2.22 3.00 9.94
N ASN A 198 1.90 4.26 10.28
CA ASN A 198 0.54 4.67 10.66
C ASN A 198 -0.17 5.54 9.61
N ALA A 199 0.55 6.25 8.74
CA ALA A 199 -0.06 7.16 7.75
C ALA A 199 -0.86 6.35 6.72
N LYS A 200 -2.19 6.54 6.65
CA LYS A 200 -3.02 5.90 5.62
C LYS A 200 -2.72 6.60 4.31
N MET A 201 -2.10 5.87 3.38
CA MET A 201 -1.78 6.37 2.06
C MET A 201 -2.33 5.43 1.00
N GLU A 202 -2.68 6.02 -0.14
CA GLU A 202 -3.48 5.41 -1.20
C GLU A 202 -3.13 6.10 -2.52
N MET A 203 -3.25 5.39 -3.64
CA MET A 203 -3.24 5.98 -4.98
C MET A 203 -4.40 6.97 -5.11
N ALA A 204 -4.09 8.21 -5.50
CA ALA A 204 -5.09 9.25 -5.68
C ALA A 204 -5.92 9.01 -6.95
N THR A 205 -6.94 8.15 -6.88
CA THR A 205 -7.80 7.71 -8.01
C THR A 205 -8.50 8.84 -8.79
N LYS A 206 -8.47 10.07 -8.27
CA LYS A 206 -9.05 11.28 -8.90
C LYS A 206 -8.01 12.31 -9.36
N GLU A 207 -6.71 12.07 -9.13
CA GLU A 207 -5.63 12.98 -9.52
C GLU A 207 -4.88 12.45 -10.76
N PRO A 208 -4.38 13.32 -11.67
CA PRO A 208 -3.64 12.89 -12.85
C PRO A 208 -2.41 12.05 -12.50
N PHE A 209 -2.22 10.94 -13.22
CA PHE A 209 -1.18 9.94 -12.96
C PHE A 209 -1.24 9.28 -11.57
N SER A 210 -2.41 9.32 -10.91
CA SER A 210 -2.77 8.55 -9.72
C SER A 210 -1.69 8.46 -8.62
N PRO A 211 -0.98 9.57 -8.27
CA PRO A 211 0.12 9.53 -7.31
C PRO A 211 -0.35 9.02 -5.94
N ILE A 212 0.52 8.30 -5.22
CA ILE A 212 0.23 7.91 -3.83
C ILE A 212 0.22 9.18 -2.97
N LYS A 213 -0.84 9.38 -2.19
CA LYS A 213 -0.99 10.49 -1.25
C LYS A 213 -1.45 10.00 0.12
N GLN A 214 -1.45 10.89 1.11
CA GLN A 214 -2.09 10.60 2.39
C GLN A 214 -3.60 10.90 2.33
N ASP A 215 -4.42 9.97 2.82
CA ASP A 215 -5.87 10.15 3.02
C ASP A 215 -6.12 11.34 3.97
N GLU A 216 -7.17 12.11 3.73
CA GLU A 216 -7.56 13.27 4.55
C GLU A 216 -8.91 13.07 5.25
N LYS A 217 -8.96 13.41 6.54
CA LYS A 217 -10.19 13.40 7.32
C LYS A 217 -10.41 14.76 7.95
N LYS A 218 -11.42 15.49 7.44
CA LYS A 218 -11.76 16.86 7.87
C LYS A 218 -10.60 17.86 7.71
N GLY A 219 -9.85 17.77 6.61
CA GLY A 219 -8.70 18.64 6.32
C GLY A 219 -7.46 18.36 7.18
N VAL A 220 -7.35 17.16 7.73
CA VAL A 220 -6.17 16.69 8.50
C VAL A 220 -5.72 15.34 7.93
N ALA A 221 -4.41 15.19 7.74
CA ALA A 221 -3.79 13.97 7.25
C ALA A 221 -4.10 12.77 8.18
N ARG A 222 -4.61 11.67 7.63
CA ARG A 222 -5.16 10.54 8.40
C ARG A 222 -4.06 9.56 8.82
N PHE A 223 -4.11 9.16 10.08
CA PHE A 223 -3.28 8.09 10.64
C PHE A 223 -4.19 6.99 11.20
N VAL A 224 -3.84 5.72 10.96
CA VAL A 224 -4.48 4.57 11.60
C VAL A 224 -3.93 4.41 13.01
N HIS A 225 -4.81 4.09 13.94
CA HIS A 225 -4.49 3.93 15.37
C HIS A 225 -3.74 2.62 15.64
N ASN A 226 -2.89 2.60 16.67
CA ASN A 226 -2.31 1.35 17.16
C ASN A 226 -3.34 0.67 18.07
N ILE A 227 -3.89 -0.45 17.64
CA ILE A 227 -4.80 -1.27 18.46
C ILE A 227 -3.96 -2.39 19.05
N PHE A 228 -3.80 -2.42 20.36
CA PHE A 228 -2.93 -3.38 21.03
C PHE A 228 -3.36 -4.82 20.67
N PRO A 229 -2.44 -5.70 20.18
CA PRO A 229 -0.98 -5.58 20.20
C PRO A 229 -0.30 -5.00 18.92
N HIS A 230 -1.07 -4.52 17.94
CA HIS A 230 -0.62 -4.14 16.59
C HIS A 230 -0.12 -2.68 16.47
N LYS A 231 1.14 -2.49 16.06
CA LYS A 231 1.70 -1.18 15.68
C LYS A 231 1.40 -0.90 14.21
N GLY A 232 0.62 0.15 13.93
CA GLY A 232 0.28 0.56 12.56
C GLY A 232 -0.35 -0.56 11.72
N TYR A 233 -0.05 -0.57 10.42
CA TYR A 233 -0.33 -1.71 9.53
C TYR A 233 0.63 -2.86 9.82
N ILE A 234 0.13 -4.10 9.90
CA ILE A 234 0.96 -5.27 10.27
C ILE A 234 1.51 -6.07 9.07
N TRP A 235 1.31 -5.56 7.85
CA TRP A 235 1.85 -6.04 6.58
C TRP A 235 2.43 -4.86 5.79
N ASN A 236 3.14 -5.14 4.68
CA ASN A 236 3.22 -4.12 3.64
C ASN A 236 1.85 -4.08 2.96
N TYR A 237 1.27 -2.89 2.83
CA TYR A 237 -0.09 -2.70 2.32
C TYR A 237 -0.07 -1.88 1.04
N GLY A 238 -1.02 -2.14 0.15
CA GLY A 238 -1.31 -1.35 -1.05
C GLY A 238 -2.18 -2.18 -1.98
N ALA A 239 -2.14 -1.93 -3.29
CA ALA A 239 -3.09 -2.53 -4.22
C ALA A 239 -2.45 -3.13 -5.48
N LEU A 240 -3.21 -3.94 -6.22
CA LEU A 240 -2.82 -4.40 -7.56
C LEU A 240 -3.19 -3.36 -8.62
N PRO A 241 -2.27 -3.01 -9.54
CA PRO A 241 -2.56 -2.10 -10.62
C PRO A 241 -3.48 -2.77 -11.65
N GLN A 242 -4.17 -1.96 -12.44
CA GLN A 242 -5.12 -2.38 -13.47
C GLN A 242 -6.28 -3.23 -12.93
N THR A 243 -6.72 -2.96 -11.70
CA THR A 243 -7.91 -3.53 -11.07
C THR A 243 -8.84 -2.41 -10.61
N TRP A 244 -10.13 -2.69 -10.46
CA TRP A 244 -11.10 -1.73 -9.94
C TRP A 244 -12.31 -2.46 -9.34
N GLU A 245 -12.70 -2.10 -8.12
CA GLU A 245 -13.92 -2.58 -7.47
C GLU A 245 -15.12 -1.71 -7.90
N ASP A 246 -15.78 -2.08 -9.02
CA ASP A 246 -16.86 -1.27 -9.61
C ASP A 246 -18.03 -1.03 -8.62
N PRO A 247 -18.32 0.23 -8.23
CA PRO A 247 -19.41 0.54 -7.31
C PRO A 247 -20.79 0.36 -7.94
N ASN A 248 -20.89 0.03 -9.23
CA ASN A 248 -22.15 -0.31 -9.90
C ASN A 248 -22.44 -1.81 -9.83
N HIS A 249 -21.42 -2.65 -9.67
CA HIS A 249 -21.56 -4.09 -9.48
C HIS A 249 -21.93 -4.41 -8.02
N VAL A 250 -22.84 -5.37 -7.81
CA VAL A 250 -23.14 -5.92 -6.47
C VAL A 250 -22.53 -7.32 -6.41
N VAL A 251 -21.52 -7.50 -5.57
CA VAL A 251 -20.80 -8.76 -5.39
C VAL A 251 -21.74 -9.77 -4.73
N PRO A 252 -22.04 -10.93 -5.36
CA PRO A 252 -23.07 -11.85 -4.86
C PRO A 252 -22.80 -12.40 -3.46
N ASP A 253 -21.54 -12.62 -3.10
CA ASP A 253 -21.14 -13.23 -1.83
C ASP A 253 -21.17 -12.27 -0.62
N THR A 254 -21.00 -10.97 -0.87
CA THR A 254 -21.07 -9.93 0.17
C THR A 254 -22.46 -9.27 0.23
N GLY A 255 -23.19 -9.25 -0.89
CA GLY A 255 -24.41 -8.45 -1.05
C GLY A 255 -24.16 -6.95 -1.18
N ALA A 256 -22.89 -6.52 -1.25
CA ALA A 256 -22.44 -5.13 -1.25
C ALA A 256 -21.85 -4.71 -2.61
N LYS A 257 -21.73 -3.40 -2.83
CA LYS A 257 -21.11 -2.81 -4.03
C LYS A 257 -19.61 -2.66 -3.85
N GLY A 258 -18.81 -2.67 -4.92
CA GLY A 258 -17.38 -2.35 -4.80
C GLY A 258 -17.12 -0.95 -4.21
N ASP A 259 -15.99 -0.79 -3.53
CA ASP A 259 -15.59 0.47 -2.85
C ASP A 259 -15.08 1.58 -3.79
N ASN A 260 -15.04 1.30 -5.11
CA ASN A 260 -14.60 2.19 -6.18
C ASN A 260 -13.08 2.44 -6.28
N ASP A 261 -12.24 1.72 -5.53
CA ASP A 261 -10.78 1.81 -5.57
C ASP A 261 -10.13 0.54 -6.22
N PRO A 262 -8.80 0.44 -6.35
CA PRO A 262 -8.11 -0.75 -6.87
C PRO A 262 -8.01 -1.85 -5.80
N ILE A 263 -8.00 -3.13 -6.18
CA ILE A 263 -8.09 -4.24 -5.21
C ILE A 263 -6.90 -4.30 -4.26
N ASP A 264 -7.21 -4.35 -2.97
CA ASP A 264 -6.24 -4.25 -1.88
C ASP A 264 -5.45 -5.54 -1.62
N VAL A 265 -4.23 -5.37 -1.12
CA VAL A 265 -3.23 -6.42 -0.90
C VAL A 265 -2.52 -6.24 0.45
N ILE A 266 -2.50 -7.32 1.23
CA ILE A 266 -1.62 -7.49 2.38
C ILE A 266 -0.46 -8.42 2.02
N GLU A 267 0.75 -7.85 1.98
CA GLU A 267 1.98 -8.57 1.63
C GLU A 267 2.74 -8.98 2.91
N VAL A 268 2.88 -10.31 3.08
CA VAL A 268 3.26 -10.94 4.36
C VAL A 268 4.75 -11.24 4.50
N GLY A 269 5.57 -10.85 3.53
CA GLY A 269 7.01 -11.12 3.49
C GLY A 269 7.81 -10.41 4.58
N SER A 270 9.01 -10.93 4.83
CA SER A 270 9.92 -10.51 5.90
C SER A 270 10.51 -9.10 5.70
N LYS A 271 10.68 -8.65 4.46
CA LYS A 271 11.12 -7.29 4.11
C LYS A 271 10.04 -6.26 4.49
N VAL A 272 10.46 -5.11 5.02
CA VAL A 272 9.59 -3.92 5.08
C VAL A 272 9.83 -3.15 3.79
N ALA A 273 8.82 -3.07 2.92
CA ALA A 273 8.94 -2.44 1.61
C ALA A 273 8.78 -0.91 1.70
N GLY A 274 9.41 -0.19 0.77
CA GLY A 274 9.30 1.27 0.68
C GLY A 274 7.97 1.71 0.08
N ARG A 275 7.49 2.91 0.44
CA ARG A 275 6.33 3.53 -0.20
C ARG A 275 6.64 3.80 -1.67
N GLY A 276 5.72 3.45 -2.57
CA GLY A 276 5.91 3.49 -4.02
C GLY A 276 6.79 2.38 -4.59
N ALA A 277 7.19 1.38 -3.79
CA ALA A 277 7.85 0.19 -4.33
C ALA A 277 6.87 -0.64 -5.17
N VAL A 278 7.35 -1.24 -6.25
CA VAL A 278 6.60 -2.16 -7.10
C VAL A 278 7.15 -3.56 -6.87
N LEU A 279 6.46 -4.34 -6.04
CA LEU A 279 6.84 -5.72 -5.72
C LEU A 279 6.28 -6.69 -6.76
N GLN A 280 6.97 -7.79 -6.99
CA GLN A 280 6.43 -8.92 -7.74
C GLN A 280 5.91 -9.93 -6.73
N VAL A 281 4.60 -10.17 -6.70
CA VAL A 281 3.96 -10.99 -5.66
C VAL A 281 3.22 -12.18 -6.25
N LYS A 282 3.12 -13.27 -5.48
CA LYS A 282 2.13 -14.32 -5.73
C LYS A 282 1.02 -14.25 -4.69
N VAL A 283 -0.20 -14.44 -5.15
CA VAL A 283 -1.41 -14.41 -4.32
C VAL A 283 -1.62 -15.79 -3.69
N LEU A 284 -2.01 -15.78 -2.41
CA LEU A 284 -2.21 -16.94 -1.56
C LEU A 284 -3.69 -17.13 -1.20
N GLY A 285 -4.46 -16.05 -1.12
CA GLY A 285 -5.89 -16.08 -0.83
C GLY A 285 -6.51 -14.68 -0.77
N THR A 286 -7.73 -14.57 -0.28
CA THR A 286 -8.43 -13.28 -0.11
C THR A 286 -9.40 -13.29 1.08
N LEU A 287 -9.65 -12.12 1.66
CA LEU A 287 -10.63 -11.89 2.72
C LEU A 287 -11.66 -10.87 2.23
N ALA A 288 -12.94 -11.21 2.38
CA ALA A 288 -14.06 -10.36 2.00
C ALA A 288 -14.44 -9.41 3.15
N LEU A 289 -13.81 -8.23 3.22
CA LEU A 289 -14.24 -7.18 4.15
C LEU A 289 -15.52 -6.53 3.63
N ILE A 290 -16.40 -6.14 4.55
CA ILE A 290 -17.52 -5.24 4.29
C ILE A 290 -17.20 -3.95 5.03
N ASP A 291 -16.63 -2.96 4.33
CA ASP A 291 -16.23 -1.69 4.93
C ASP A 291 -17.32 -0.64 4.73
N GLU A 292 -17.96 -0.20 5.82
CA GLU A 292 -19.06 0.77 5.83
C GLU A 292 -20.25 0.49 4.87
N GLY A 293 -20.38 -0.75 4.37
CA GLY A 293 -21.44 -1.21 3.47
C GLY A 293 -20.97 -1.48 2.03
N GLU A 294 -19.67 -1.31 1.77
CA GLU A 294 -19.01 -1.57 0.49
C GLU A 294 -18.19 -2.88 0.59
N THR A 295 -18.09 -3.62 -0.51
CA THR A 295 -17.17 -4.76 -0.67
C THR A 295 -15.77 -4.21 -0.81
N ASP A 296 -14.86 -4.80 -0.06
CA ASP A 296 -13.49 -4.37 0.02
C ASP A 296 -12.60 -5.62 0.15
N TRP A 297 -12.05 -6.11 -0.97
CA TRP A 297 -11.31 -7.37 -1.00
C TRP A 297 -9.87 -7.20 -0.54
N LYS A 298 -9.48 -7.91 0.52
CA LYS A 298 -8.10 -7.92 1.03
C LYS A 298 -7.38 -9.19 0.57
N LEU A 299 -6.64 -9.09 -0.52
CA LEU A 299 -5.80 -10.18 -1.04
C LEU A 299 -4.64 -10.46 -0.08
N VAL A 300 -4.34 -11.74 0.16
CA VAL A 300 -3.12 -12.16 0.86
C VAL A 300 -2.08 -12.53 -0.17
N ALA A 301 -0.90 -11.90 -0.12
CA ALA A 301 0.18 -12.13 -1.07
C ALA A 301 1.55 -12.18 -0.39
N ILE A 302 2.56 -12.66 -1.12
CA ILE A 302 3.97 -12.58 -0.71
C ILE A 302 4.87 -12.21 -1.88
N ASP A 303 5.88 -11.37 -1.62
CA ASP A 303 6.98 -11.09 -2.56
C ASP A 303 7.62 -12.42 -3.02
N VAL A 304 7.73 -12.62 -4.33
CA VAL A 304 8.34 -13.84 -4.91
C VAL A 304 9.83 -13.98 -4.57
N ASN A 305 10.45 -12.93 -4.04
CA ASN A 305 11.85 -12.90 -3.59
C ASN A 305 12.01 -13.15 -2.08
N ASP A 306 10.93 -13.34 -1.31
CA ASP A 306 11.02 -13.65 0.13
C ASP A 306 11.57 -15.07 0.38
N GLU A 307 12.35 -15.23 1.46
CA GLU A 307 12.91 -16.54 1.87
C GLU A 307 11.88 -17.62 2.21
N ASN A 308 10.62 -17.24 2.43
CA ASN A 308 9.50 -18.15 2.65
C ASN A 308 8.57 -18.27 1.44
N ALA A 309 8.82 -17.56 0.34
CA ALA A 309 7.97 -17.58 -0.85
C ALA A 309 7.69 -19.02 -1.32
N ASP A 310 8.73 -19.85 -1.51
CA ASP A 310 8.56 -21.25 -1.96
C ASP A 310 7.70 -22.13 -1.03
N LYS A 311 7.59 -21.77 0.26
CA LYS A 311 6.81 -22.51 1.28
C LYS A 311 5.32 -22.15 1.29
N LEU A 312 4.94 -21.06 0.61
CA LEU A 312 3.61 -20.45 0.67
C LEU A 312 2.98 -20.48 -0.72
N ASN A 313 2.03 -21.39 -0.98
CA ASN A 313 1.46 -21.58 -2.32
C ASN A 313 -0.07 -21.49 -2.36
N ASP A 314 -0.72 -21.68 -1.22
CA ASP A 314 -2.15 -21.39 -0.98
C ASP A 314 -2.35 -20.86 0.44
N ILE A 315 -3.56 -20.41 0.79
CA ILE A 315 -3.87 -19.72 2.05
C ILE A 315 -3.56 -20.57 3.28
N ASP A 316 -3.80 -21.89 3.19
CA ASP A 316 -3.52 -22.85 4.26
C ASP A 316 -2.04 -22.90 4.65
N ASP A 317 -1.12 -22.54 3.74
CA ASP A 317 0.31 -22.51 4.05
C ASP A 317 0.67 -21.30 4.94
N VAL A 318 -0.09 -20.20 4.88
CA VAL A 318 0.15 -19.00 5.69
C VAL A 318 0.05 -19.35 7.18
N GLU A 319 -0.97 -20.10 7.60
CA GLU A 319 -1.13 -20.50 9.00
C GLU A 319 -0.09 -21.54 9.46
N LYS A 320 0.52 -22.29 8.53
CA LYS A 320 1.61 -23.24 8.83
C LYS A 320 2.96 -22.53 9.04
N VAL A 321 3.24 -21.48 8.27
CA VAL A 321 4.52 -20.73 8.29
C VAL A 321 4.47 -19.55 9.25
N TYR A 322 3.31 -18.87 9.35
CA TYR A 322 3.05 -17.72 10.21
C TYR A 322 1.80 -17.93 11.09
N PRO A 323 1.83 -18.86 12.07
CA PRO A 323 0.68 -19.16 12.91
C PRO A 323 0.08 -17.91 13.59
N GLY A 324 -1.24 -17.74 13.49
CA GLY A 324 -1.99 -16.62 14.03
C GLY A 324 -1.96 -15.34 13.17
N LEU A 325 -1.22 -15.28 12.06
CA LEU A 325 -1.19 -14.10 11.20
C LEU A 325 -2.55 -13.81 10.55
N LEU A 326 -3.24 -14.85 10.07
CA LEU A 326 -4.57 -14.73 9.47
C LEU A 326 -5.60 -14.25 10.50
N ALA A 327 -5.56 -14.79 11.72
CA ALA A 327 -6.42 -14.36 12.82
C ALA A 327 -6.17 -12.89 13.20
N ALA A 328 -4.90 -12.48 13.32
CA ALA A 328 -4.52 -11.09 13.56
C ALA A 328 -4.98 -10.15 12.43
N SER A 329 -5.04 -10.63 11.18
CA SER A 329 -5.53 -9.85 10.04
C SER A 329 -7.02 -9.56 10.17
N VAL A 330 -7.81 -10.59 10.47
CA VAL A 330 -9.25 -10.46 10.68
C VAL A 330 -9.55 -9.58 11.90
N GLU A 331 -8.77 -9.68 12.99
CA GLU A 331 -8.87 -8.77 14.14
C GLU A 331 -8.55 -7.31 13.77
N TRP A 332 -7.46 -7.08 13.04
CA TRP A 332 -7.05 -5.74 12.63
C TRP A 332 -8.12 -5.06 11.77
N PHE A 333 -8.58 -5.71 10.70
CA PHE A 333 -9.60 -5.12 9.81
C PHE A 333 -10.97 -4.97 10.50
N ARG A 334 -11.33 -5.85 11.43
CA ARG A 334 -12.55 -5.68 12.25
C ARG A 334 -12.48 -4.39 13.06
N ASN A 335 -11.32 -4.11 13.66
CA ASN A 335 -11.22 -3.15 14.75
C ASN A 335 -10.64 -1.78 14.36
N TYR A 336 -9.94 -1.64 13.22
CA TYR A 336 -9.10 -0.46 12.92
C TYR A 336 -9.84 0.89 12.94
N LYS A 337 -11.14 0.93 12.65
CA LYS A 337 -11.97 2.14 12.71
C LYS A 337 -12.59 2.43 14.09
N ILE A 338 -12.64 1.46 15.02
CA ILE A 338 -13.28 1.62 16.34
C ILE A 338 -12.70 2.78 17.16
N PRO A 339 -11.37 2.97 17.25
CA PRO A 339 -10.76 4.16 17.87
C PRO A 339 -11.24 5.51 17.33
N ALA A 340 -11.71 5.55 16.08
CA ALA A 340 -12.25 6.74 15.42
C ALA A 340 -13.78 6.90 15.57
N GLY A 341 -14.42 6.12 16.45
CA GLY A 341 -15.85 6.20 16.76
C GLY A 341 -16.77 5.53 15.72
N LYS A 342 -16.25 4.60 14.92
CA LYS A 342 -17.02 3.77 13.99
C LYS A 342 -17.35 2.41 14.62
N PRO A 343 -18.35 1.67 14.12
CA PRO A 343 -18.57 0.28 14.50
C PRO A 343 -17.37 -0.60 14.10
N ALA A 344 -17.39 -1.85 14.56
CA ALA A 344 -16.57 -2.91 13.99
C ALA A 344 -16.98 -3.17 12.54
N ASN A 345 -16.03 -3.49 11.67
CA ASN A 345 -16.32 -3.92 10.30
C ASN A 345 -16.80 -5.38 10.26
N GLU A 346 -17.62 -5.69 9.26
CA GLU A 346 -18.16 -7.02 9.02
C GLU A 346 -17.39 -7.73 7.90
N PHE A 347 -17.64 -9.02 7.71
CA PHE A 347 -17.00 -9.84 6.69
C PHE A 347 -18.01 -10.80 6.07
N ALA A 348 -17.92 -11.03 4.76
CA ALA A 348 -18.59 -12.18 4.17
C ALA A 348 -17.88 -13.49 4.62
N PHE A 349 -18.53 -14.63 4.37
CA PHE A 349 -18.03 -15.96 4.77
C PHE A 349 -17.66 -16.08 6.28
N ASN A 350 -18.27 -15.27 7.16
CA ASN A 350 -17.91 -15.16 8.58
C ASN A 350 -16.43 -14.81 8.85
N GLY A 351 -15.74 -14.16 7.91
CA GLY A 351 -14.31 -13.84 8.02
C GLY A 351 -13.38 -15.02 7.67
N GLU A 352 -13.89 -16.06 7.03
CA GLU A 352 -13.06 -17.11 6.41
C GLU A 352 -12.28 -16.54 5.21
N PHE A 353 -10.96 -16.74 5.19
CA PHE A 353 -10.18 -16.47 3.98
C PHE A 353 -10.52 -17.48 2.90
N LYS A 354 -10.74 -17.01 1.68
CA LYS A 354 -10.85 -17.88 0.50
C LYS A 354 -9.46 -18.18 -0.05
N ASN A 355 -9.33 -19.35 -0.67
CA ASN A 355 -8.08 -19.86 -1.21
C ASN A 355 -7.56 -19.05 -2.42
N ARG A 356 -6.36 -19.38 -2.88
CA ARG A 356 -5.72 -18.76 -4.04
C ARG A 356 -6.60 -18.76 -5.28
N GLU A 357 -7.23 -19.89 -5.61
CA GLU A 357 -8.07 -20.02 -6.82
C GLU A 357 -9.25 -19.05 -6.80
N TYR A 358 -9.84 -18.82 -5.62
CA TYR A 358 -10.90 -17.83 -5.44
C TYR A 358 -10.37 -16.41 -5.62
N ALA A 359 -9.26 -16.08 -4.97
CA ALA A 359 -8.62 -14.76 -5.07
C ALA A 359 -8.22 -14.42 -6.51
N GLU A 360 -7.69 -15.38 -7.26
CA GLU A 360 -7.34 -15.23 -8.67
C GLU A 360 -8.56 -14.91 -9.56
N LYS A 361 -9.76 -15.42 -9.23
CA LYS A 361 -11.01 -15.08 -9.95
C LYS A 361 -11.48 -13.65 -9.65
N VAL A 362 -11.40 -13.22 -8.39
CA VAL A 362 -11.73 -11.84 -7.99
C VAL A 362 -10.78 -10.83 -8.68
N ILE A 363 -9.50 -11.18 -8.79
CA ILE A 363 -8.52 -10.36 -9.53
C ILE A 363 -8.83 -10.30 -11.03
N ASP A 364 -9.17 -11.44 -11.65
CA ASP A 364 -9.52 -11.47 -13.07
C ASP A 364 -10.81 -10.64 -13.33
N GLU A 365 -11.80 -10.68 -12.43
CA GLU A 365 -13.05 -9.90 -12.51
C GLU A 365 -12.80 -8.38 -12.37
N THR A 366 -12.12 -7.95 -11.29
CA THR A 366 -11.75 -6.54 -11.08
C THR A 366 -10.83 -5.98 -12.18
N ASN A 367 -10.06 -6.83 -12.86
CA ASN A 367 -9.31 -6.46 -14.05
C ASN A 367 -10.19 -6.25 -15.30
N GLU A 368 -11.31 -6.97 -15.46
CA GLU A 368 -12.30 -6.68 -16.52
C GLU A 368 -13.09 -5.39 -16.23
N TYR A 369 -13.39 -5.08 -14.97
CA TYR A 369 -13.97 -3.78 -14.59
C TYR A 369 -13.01 -2.62 -14.92
N TRP A 370 -11.73 -2.71 -14.55
CA TRP A 370 -10.74 -1.70 -14.93
C TRP A 370 -10.59 -1.53 -16.46
N LYS A 371 -10.61 -2.63 -17.24
CA LYS A 371 -10.59 -2.59 -18.72
C LYS A 371 -11.81 -1.90 -19.33
N THR A 372 -12.89 -1.77 -18.56
CA THR A 372 -14.09 -1.02 -18.95
C THR A 372 -13.92 0.45 -18.59
N LEU A 373 -13.55 0.75 -17.33
CA LEU A 373 -13.26 2.10 -16.82
C LEU A 373 -12.29 2.88 -17.71
N ILE A 374 -11.17 2.27 -18.11
CA ILE A 374 -10.11 2.92 -18.90
C ILE A 374 -10.59 3.37 -20.31
N LYS A 375 -11.72 2.82 -20.77
CA LYS A 375 -12.34 3.09 -22.08
C LYS A 375 -13.57 4.02 -21.98
N GLU A 376 -13.93 4.47 -20.80
CA GLU A 376 -15.01 5.44 -20.64
C GLU A 376 -14.60 6.82 -21.17
N ALA A 377 -15.55 7.54 -21.76
CA ALA A 377 -15.30 8.88 -22.31
C ALA A 377 -15.48 10.02 -21.30
N ASN A 378 -16.16 9.75 -20.18
CA ASN A 378 -16.40 10.71 -19.09
C ASN A 378 -16.43 9.97 -17.72
N PRO A 379 -15.36 9.26 -17.33
CA PRO A 379 -15.33 8.55 -16.06
C PRO A 379 -15.38 9.51 -14.87
N SER A 380 -15.89 9.03 -13.73
CA SER A 380 -15.89 9.75 -12.45
C SER A 380 -14.52 9.81 -11.78
N LEU A 381 -13.58 8.97 -12.25
CA LEU A 381 -12.21 8.80 -11.77
C LEU A 381 -11.22 9.29 -12.83
N ASN A 382 -9.98 9.56 -12.41
CA ASN A 382 -8.95 9.99 -13.32
C ASN A 382 -8.32 8.77 -14.02
N THR A 383 -8.57 8.65 -15.33
CA THR A 383 -8.09 7.54 -16.17
C THR A 383 -6.89 7.91 -17.06
N VAL A 384 -6.23 9.05 -16.78
CA VAL A 384 -5.10 9.55 -17.58
C VAL A 384 -3.92 8.57 -17.48
N SER A 385 -3.59 7.94 -18.60
CA SER A 385 -2.62 6.84 -18.68
C SER A 385 -1.99 6.72 -20.07
N ARG A 386 -0.87 6.00 -20.16
CA ARG A 386 -0.14 5.65 -21.38
C ARG A 386 -0.59 4.29 -21.96
N VAL A 387 -1.66 3.70 -21.42
CA VAL A 387 -2.27 2.47 -21.95
C VAL A 387 -2.83 2.74 -23.35
N PRO A 388 -2.45 1.97 -24.40
CA PRO A 388 -2.86 2.26 -25.78
C PRO A 388 -4.38 2.29 -26.01
N GLU A 389 -5.13 1.52 -25.23
CA GLU A 389 -6.59 1.41 -25.30
C GLU A 389 -7.33 2.48 -24.48
N ALA A 390 -6.63 3.32 -23.71
CA ALA A 390 -7.24 4.34 -22.88
C ALA A 390 -7.83 5.49 -23.71
N VAL A 391 -9.03 5.96 -23.36
CA VAL A 391 -9.61 7.16 -23.99
C VAL A 391 -8.85 8.43 -23.58
N HIS A 392 -8.35 8.47 -22.34
CA HIS A 392 -7.64 9.60 -21.77
C HIS A 392 -6.12 9.37 -21.80
N GLN A 393 -5.50 9.68 -22.94
CA GLN A 393 -4.06 9.50 -23.16
C GLN A 393 -3.22 10.50 -22.35
N GLY A 394 -2.26 9.98 -21.58
CA GLY A 394 -1.27 10.74 -20.83
C GLY A 394 -0.08 11.13 -21.71
N THR A 395 0.28 12.41 -21.70
CA THR A 395 1.45 12.94 -22.42
C THR A 395 2.56 13.39 -21.46
N ASP A 396 3.76 13.61 -21.99
CA ASP A 396 4.90 14.10 -21.20
C ASP A 396 4.65 15.52 -20.66
N GLU A 397 3.92 16.36 -21.39
CA GLU A 397 3.51 17.69 -20.94
C GLU A 397 2.48 17.62 -19.81
N ALA A 398 1.54 16.67 -19.87
CA ALA A 398 0.58 16.42 -18.81
C ALA A 398 1.28 15.91 -17.53
N ALA A 399 2.24 15.00 -17.68
CA ALA A 399 3.07 14.49 -16.60
C ALA A 399 3.92 15.60 -15.95
N ALA A 400 4.60 16.42 -16.76
CA ALA A 400 5.39 17.55 -16.29
C ALA A 400 4.52 18.60 -15.58
N THR A 401 3.28 18.81 -16.05
CA THR A 401 2.31 19.70 -15.42
C THR A 401 1.84 19.17 -14.06
N ALA A 402 1.52 17.87 -13.97
CA ALA A 402 1.10 17.23 -12.72
C ALA A 402 2.19 17.30 -11.65
N ILE A 403 3.44 16.94 -11.98
CA ILE A 403 4.56 17.05 -11.04
C ILE A 403 4.86 18.52 -10.71
N GLY A 404 4.90 19.41 -11.70
CA GLY A 404 5.18 20.83 -11.51
C GLY A 404 4.15 21.58 -10.66
N ALA A 405 2.93 21.04 -10.52
CA ALA A 405 1.91 21.56 -9.62
C ALA A 405 2.11 21.14 -8.14
N THR A 406 3.01 20.18 -7.87
CA THR A 406 3.34 19.74 -6.49
C THR A 406 4.62 20.40 -5.98
N PRO A 407 4.74 20.72 -4.69
CA PRO A 407 5.99 21.27 -4.13
C PRO A 407 7.17 20.30 -4.31
N GLU A 408 8.39 20.85 -4.34
CA GLU A 408 9.61 20.04 -4.25
C GLU A 408 9.65 19.24 -2.93
N HIS A 409 10.34 18.10 -2.92
CA HIS A 409 10.44 17.25 -1.73
C HIS A 409 11.08 18.03 -0.56
N GLY A 410 10.32 18.19 0.53
CA GLY A 410 10.70 18.91 1.74
C GLY A 410 10.96 17.98 2.93
N ALA A 411 11.28 18.58 4.07
CA ALA A 411 11.34 17.84 5.33
C ALA A 411 9.94 17.41 5.78
N ASN A 412 9.83 16.24 6.42
CA ASN A 412 8.59 15.71 6.97
C ASN A 412 7.91 16.73 7.91
N ALA A 413 6.59 16.86 7.80
CA ALA A 413 5.77 17.56 8.77
C ALA A 413 5.80 16.83 10.14
N PRO A 414 5.52 17.50 11.27
CA PRO A 414 5.47 16.86 12.57
C PRO A 414 4.32 15.84 12.63
N LEU A 415 4.60 14.66 13.20
CA LEU A 415 3.56 13.66 13.50
C LEU A 415 2.58 14.19 14.57
N PRO A 416 1.28 13.82 14.51
CA PRO A 416 0.35 14.06 15.60
C PRO A 416 0.82 13.41 16.91
N GLY A 417 0.70 14.14 18.03
CA GLY A 417 1.20 13.68 19.34
C GLY A 417 0.49 12.44 19.92
N ASP A 418 -0.60 11.99 19.29
CA ASP A 418 -1.36 10.78 19.63
C ASP A 418 -1.11 9.61 18.67
N VAL A 419 -0.25 9.74 17.65
CA VAL A 419 0.04 8.66 16.68
C VAL A 419 0.64 7.40 17.32
N ASP A 420 1.33 7.55 18.45
CA ASP A 420 1.93 6.46 19.23
C ASP A 420 1.03 5.97 20.38
N LYS A 421 -0.19 6.50 20.49
CA LYS A 421 -1.16 6.03 21.48
C LYS A 421 -1.57 4.58 21.18
N TRP A 422 -1.60 3.77 22.23
CA TRP A 422 -2.19 2.44 22.22
C TRP A 422 -3.68 2.51 22.58
N HIS A 423 -4.50 1.84 21.77
CA HIS A 423 -5.91 1.65 22.00
C HIS A 423 -6.16 0.19 22.41
N PHE A 424 -6.89 -0.01 23.49
CA PHE A 424 -7.34 -1.32 23.95
C PHE A 424 -8.83 -1.42 23.66
N VAL A 425 -9.18 -2.25 22.67
CA VAL A 425 -10.56 -2.48 22.23
C VAL A 425 -11.03 -3.81 22.83
N GLN A 426 -12.28 -3.87 23.29
CA GLN A 426 -12.92 -5.15 23.63
C GLN A 426 -13.42 -5.77 22.31
N GLY A 427 -12.91 -6.96 21.98
CA GLY A 427 -13.35 -7.75 20.83
C GLY A 427 -14.61 -8.58 21.08
#